data_AF-A0A1T4Q1F9-F1
#
_entry.id   AF-A0A1T4Q1F9-F1
#
_cell.length_a   1.000
_cell.length_b   1.000
_cell.length_c   1.000
_cell.angle_alpha   90.00
_cell.angle_beta   90.00
_cell.angle_gamma   90.00
#
_symmetry.space_group_name_H-M   'P 1'
#
loop_
_entity.id
_entity.type
_entity.pdbx_description
1 polymer ?
#
loop_
_entity_poly.entity_id
_entity_poly.type
_entity_poly.pdbx_seq_one_letter_code
_entity_poly.pdbx_strand_id
1 'polypeptide(L)'
;MKKILLSMVLGGFVFFAGAQTTTNSYSYKTALGVKVWDGAGISLKHFVQGNNALEAVGFFWRDGFRLTGLYEIHGNINGAPGLKWYIGPGAHLGIYNPPGPNNSTTVGGIDGVLGLDYKINGAPINFSLDWQPSFEFGDNRGFVGSWGGFGVRYTF
;
A
#
# COMPACT_ATOMS: atom_id res chain seq x y z
N MET A 1 -14.60 15.54 -21.40
CA MET A 1 -13.69 14.40 -21.13
C MET A 1 -13.26 14.26 -19.66
N LYS A 2 -13.00 15.35 -18.91
CA LYS A 2 -12.62 15.28 -17.48
C LYS A 2 -13.70 14.69 -16.54
N LYS A 3 -14.99 14.82 -16.89
CA LYS A 3 -16.11 14.28 -16.09
C LYS A 3 -16.33 12.77 -16.27
N ILE A 4 -15.90 12.20 -17.40
CA ILE A 4 -16.06 10.75 -17.70
C ILE A 4 -15.01 9.93 -16.95
N LEU A 5 -13.79 10.47 -16.76
CA LEU A 5 -12.79 9.84 -15.87
C LEU A 5 -13.28 9.81 -14.42
N LEU A 6 -14.01 10.83 -13.95
CA LEU A 6 -14.56 10.85 -12.59
C LEU A 6 -15.68 9.79 -12.42
N SER A 7 -16.47 9.53 -13.46
CA SER A 7 -17.50 8.48 -13.48
C SER A 7 -16.92 7.06 -13.54
N MET A 8 -15.77 6.86 -14.21
CA MET A 8 -15.08 5.55 -14.25
C MET A 8 -14.39 5.21 -12.93
N VAL A 9 -13.95 6.21 -12.14
CA VAL A 9 -13.42 5.99 -10.79
C VAL A 9 -14.52 5.63 -9.79
N LEU A 10 -15.77 6.08 -10.01
CA LEU A 10 -16.92 5.68 -9.18
C LEU A 10 -17.55 4.32 -9.56
N GLY A 11 -17.38 3.85 -10.80
CA GLY A 11 -18.04 2.64 -11.31
C GLY A 11 -17.31 1.31 -11.09
N GLY A 12 -16.06 1.34 -10.61
CA GLY A 12 -15.17 0.17 -10.55
C GLY A 12 -15.10 -0.58 -9.21
N PHE A 13 -15.86 -0.18 -8.19
CA PHE A 13 -15.84 -0.82 -6.86
C PHE A 13 -17.12 -1.61 -6.58
N VAL A 14 -17.48 -2.54 -7.48
CA VAL A 14 -18.42 -3.61 -7.10
C VAL A 14 -17.66 -4.57 -6.19
N PHE A 15 -17.74 -4.27 -4.89
CA PHE A 15 -17.29 -5.14 -3.81
C PHE A 15 -17.90 -6.53 -3.98
N PHE A 16 -17.07 -7.54 -4.22
CA PHE A 16 -17.37 -8.89 -3.78
C PHE A 16 -17.29 -8.91 -2.25
N ALA A 17 -18.33 -8.44 -1.58
CA ALA A 17 -18.56 -8.68 -0.17
C ALA A 17 -19.04 -10.13 0.01
N GLY A 18 -18.14 -11.08 -0.24
CA GLY A 18 -18.29 -12.41 0.35
C GLY A 18 -18.01 -12.26 1.83
N ALA A 19 -19.05 -12.33 2.66
CA ALA A 19 -18.90 -12.37 4.11
C ALA A 19 -18.00 -13.56 4.48
N GLN A 20 -16.72 -13.32 4.76
CA GLN A 20 -15.86 -14.35 5.32
C GLN A 20 -16.14 -14.41 6.81
N THR A 21 -16.70 -15.53 7.25
CA THR A 21 -16.68 -15.93 8.66
C THR A 21 -15.22 -16.10 9.05
N THR A 22 -14.62 -15.09 9.68
CA THR A 22 -13.24 -15.16 10.18
C THR A 22 -13.20 -16.14 11.35
N THR A 23 -13.03 -17.43 11.07
CA THR A 23 -12.83 -18.49 12.08
C THR A 23 -11.52 -18.35 12.83
N ASN A 24 -10.64 -17.44 12.39
CA ASN A 24 -9.39 -17.11 13.05
C ASN A 24 -9.25 -15.58 13.15
N SER A 25 -9.48 -15.05 14.35
CA SER A 25 -9.68 -13.63 14.63
C SER A 25 -8.46 -12.74 14.38
N TYR A 26 -7.28 -13.36 14.18
CA TYR A 26 -6.01 -12.70 13.88
C TYR A 26 -5.60 -12.78 12.41
N SER A 27 -6.46 -13.34 11.55
CA SER A 27 -6.18 -13.49 10.12
C SER A 27 -7.22 -12.78 9.27
N TYR A 28 -6.83 -12.40 8.06
CA TYR A 28 -7.69 -11.81 7.04
C TYR A 28 -7.18 -12.20 5.65
N LYS A 29 -8.05 -12.15 4.64
CA LYS A 29 -7.67 -12.44 3.25
C LYS A 29 -7.40 -11.16 2.48
N THR A 30 -8.27 -10.16 2.66
CA THR A 30 -8.17 -8.86 1.97
C THR A 30 -8.23 -7.73 2.97
N ALA A 31 -7.54 -6.62 2.73
CA ALA A 31 -7.68 -5.42 3.52
C ALA A 31 -7.63 -4.18 2.64
N LEU A 32 -8.49 -3.21 2.91
CA LEU A 32 -8.55 -1.92 2.21
C LEU A 32 -8.52 -0.80 3.24
N GLY A 33 -7.72 0.23 3.00
CA GLY A 33 -7.76 1.41 3.82
C GLY A 33 -6.82 2.49 3.40
N VAL A 34 -6.38 3.26 4.38
CA VAL A 34 -5.54 4.44 4.18
C VAL A 34 -4.14 4.19 4.70
N LYS A 35 -3.16 4.83 4.08
CA LYS A 35 -1.76 4.83 4.50
C LYS A 35 -1.25 6.26 4.50
N VAL A 36 -0.71 6.70 5.63
CA VAL A 36 -0.26 8.07 5.84
C VAL A 36 1.26 8.08 5.95
N TRP A 37 1.88 9.04 5.27
CA TRP A 37 3.30 9.34 5.34
C TRP A 37 3.50 10.85 5.13
N ASP A 38 4.15 11.28 4.05
CA ASP A 38 4.26 12.68 3.59
C ASP A 38 3.01 13.14 2.79
N GLY A 39 1.88 12.50 3.04
CA GLY A 39 0.65 12.59 2.28
C GLY A 39 -0.32 11.49 2.67
N ALA A 40 -1.36 11.31 1.88
CA ALA A 40 -2.37 10.29 2.09
C ALA A 40 -2.38 9.31 0.92
N GLY A 41 -2.42 8.02 1.22
CA GLY A 41 -2.50 6.95 0.25
C GLY A 41 -3.67 6.02 0.52
N ILE A 42 -4.13 5.37 -0.53
CA ILE A 42 -5.08 4.26 -0.47
C ILE A 42 -4.29 2.97 -0.62
N SER A 43 -4.49 2.02 0.28
CA SER A 43 -3.81 0.73 0.30
C SER A 43 -4.81 -0.40 0.19
N LEU A 44 -4.60 -1.30 -0.77
CA LEU A 44 -5.34 -2.54 -0.95
C LEU A 44 -4.37 -3.71 -0.87
N LYS A 45 -4.54 -4.55 0.15
CA LYS A 45 -3.73 -5.76 0.39
C LYS A 45 -4.58 -7.01 0.19
N HIS A 46 -4.02 -8.02 -0.45
CA HIS A 46 -4.64 -9.33 -0.63
C HIS A 46 -3.62 -10.46 -0.46
N PHE A 47 -3.88 -11.38 0.48
CA PHE A 47 -3.06 -12.58 0.65
C PHE A 47 -3.32 -13.54 -0.50
N VAL A 48 -2.30 -13.85 -1.31
CA VAL A 48 -2.45 -14.74 -2.47
C VAL A 48 -2.35 -16.19 -2.06
N GLN A 49 -1.29 -16.56 -1.33
CA GLN A 49 -1.01 -17.93 -0.93
C GLN A 49 -0.20 -17.95 0.37
N GLY A 50 -0.69 -18.69 1.37
CA GLY A 50 0.00 -18.84 2.65
C GLY A 50 0.29 -17.49 3.31
N ASN A 51 1.58 -17.19 3.47
CA ASN A 51 2.08 -15.96 4.08
C ASN A 51 2.45 -14.86 3.06
N ASN A 52 2.18 -15.07 1.78
CA ASN A 52 2.49 -14.12 0.72
C ASN A 52 1.28 -13.25 0.41
N ALA A 53 1.49 -11.94 0.31
CA ALA A 53 0.48 -10.96 -0.03
C ALA A 53 0.93 -10.05 -1.18
N LEU A 54 -0.04 -9.53 -1.91
CA LEU A 54 0.15 -8.41 -2.82
C LEU A 54 -0.48 -7.17 -2.19
N GLU A 55 0.23 -6.05 -2.21
CA GLU A 55 -0.29 -4.76 -1.79
C GLU A 55 -0.14 -3.72 -2.91
N ALA A 56 -1.22 -3.02 -3.22
CA ALA A 56 -1.22 -1.85 -4.09
C ALA A 56 -1.45 -0.59 -3.26
N VAL A 57 -0.57 0.40 -3.40
CA VAL A 57 -0.65 1.67 -2.69
C VAL A 57 -0.65 2.83 -3.68
N GLY A 58 -1.70 3.65 -3.65
CA GLY A 58 -1.76 4.90 -4.39
C GLY A 58 -1.60 6.08 -3.45
N PHE A 59 -0.42 6.71 -3.41
CA PHE A 59 -0.14 7.92 -2.64
C PHE A 59 -0.44 9.19 -3.43
N PHE A 60 -1.08 10.14 -2.75
CA PHE A 60 -1.42 11.46 -3.26
C PHE A 60 -0.89 12.52 -2.30
N TRP A 61 -0.18 13.50 -2.83
CA TRP A 61 0.29 14.66 -2.09
C TRP A 61 0.17 15.91 -2.96
N ARG A 62 0.49 17.07 -2.39
CA ARG A 62 0.34 18.37 -3.08
C ARG A 62 1.06 18.41 -4.43
N ASP A 63 2.21 17.74 -4.49
CA ASP A 63 3.17 17.87 -5.58
C ASP A 63 3.21 16.61 -6.46
N GLY A 64 2.25 15.68 -6.35
CA GLY A 64 2.25 14.49 -7.20
C GLY A 64 1.36 13.32 -6.78
N PHE A 65 1.50 12.26 -7.57
CA PHE A 65 0.87 10.96 -7.36
C PHE A 65 1.91 9.85 -7.51
N ARG A 66 1.78 8.78 -6.74
CA ARG A 66 2.58 7.56 -6.89
C ARG A 66 1.72 6.32 -6.71
N LEU A 67 1.81 5.40 -7.67
CA LEU A 67 1.25 4.07 -7.58
C LEU A 67 2.39 3.08 -7.34
N THR A 68 2.29 2.29 -6.27
CA THR A 68 3.25 1.27 -5.89
C THR A 68 2.55 -0.09 -5.83
N GLY A 69 3.21 -1.13 -6.35
CA GLY A 69 2.86 -2.53 -6.12
C GLY A 69 3.96 -3.21 -5.31
N LEU A 70 3.56 -3.95 -4.27
CA LEU A 70 4.44 -4.67 -3.35
C LEU A 70 4.07 -6.15 -3.34
N TYR A 71 5.08 -7.02 -3.28
CA TYR A 71 4.94 -8.43 -2.94
C TYR A 71 5.54 -8.64 -1.56
N GLU A 72 4.74 -9.11 -0.61
CA GLU A 72 5.10 -9.12 0.80
C GLU A 72 5.06 -10.53 1.38
N ILE A 73 6.17 -10.95 1.96
CA ILE A 73 6.30 -12.21 2.68
C ILE A 73 6.15 -11.92 4.16
N HIS A 74 5.16 -12.55 4.80
CA HIS A 74 4.85 -12.34 6.20
C HIS A 74 5.41 -13.46 7.09
N GLY A 75 5.74 -13.13 8.34
CA GLY A 75 6.04 -14.10 9.37
C GLY A 75 5.43 -13.71 10.72
N ASN A 76 5.13 -14.72 11.52
CA ASN A 76 4.57 -14.50 12.86
C ASN A 76 5.65 -14.02 13.82
N ILE A 77 5.26 -13.20 14.80
CA ILE A 77 6.11 -12.83 15.93
C ILE A 77 5.69 -13.69 17.14
N ASN A 78 6.63 -14.46 17.68
CA ASN A 78 6.38 -15.30 18.84
C ASN A 78 5.95 -14.47 20.04
N GLY A 79 4.86 -14.87 20.70
CA GLY A 79 4.32 -14.15 21.87
C GLY A 79 3.50 -12.90 21.54
N ALA A 80 3.28 -12.57 20.25
CA ALA A 80 2.47 -11.41 19.85
C ALA A 80 1.35 -11.83 18.86
N PRO A 81 0.24 -12.41 19.35
CA PRO A 81 -0.89 -12.80 18.49
C PRO A 81 -1.43 -11.62 17.67
N GLY A 82 -1.66 -11.86 16.38
CA GLY A 82 -2.12 -10.83 15.44
C GLY A 82 -1.03 -9.95 14.86
N LEU A 83 0.17 -9.93 15.45
CA LEU A 83 1.30 -9.16 14.96
C LEU A 83 2.20 -10.04 14.06
N LYS A 84 2.45 -9.54 12.86
CA LYS A 84 3.36 -10.16 11.89
C LYS A 84 4.42 -9.15 11.48
N TRP A 85 5.61 -9.64 11.16
CA TRP A 85 6.55 -8.87 10.35
C TRP A 85 6.29 -9.18 8.87
N TYR A 86 6.69 -8.27 8.00
CA TYR A 86 6.73 -8.54 6.56
C TYR A 86 7.91 -7.86 5.89
N ILE A 87 8.37 -8.47 4.81
CA ILE A 87 9.42 -7.93 3.94
C ILE A 87 9.13 -8.31 2.50
N GLY A 88 9.57 -7.50 1.55
CA GLY A 88 9.61 -7.93 0.16
C GLY A 88 9.94 -6.85 -0.86
N PRO A 89 9.94 -7.22 -2.15
CA PRO A 89 10.19 -6.31 -3.24
C PRO A 89 8.92 -5.61 -3.73
N GLY A 90 9.10 -4.54 -4.49
CA GLY A 90 8.05 -3.86 -5.20
C GLY A 90 8.56 -2.99 -6.34
N ALA A 91 7.64 -2.27 -6.95
CA ALA A 91 7.93 -1.26 -7.94
C ALA A 91 6.87 -0.16 -7.91
N HIS A 92 7.22 1.02 -8.43
CA HIS A 92 6.31 2.14 -8.49
C HIS A 92 6.41 2.91 -9.80
N LEU A 93 5.33 3.65 -10.07
CA LEU A 93 5.24 4.69 -11.08
C LEU A 93 4.65 5.95 -10.42
N GLY A 94 5.35 7.07 -10.53
CA GLY A 94 4.95 8.35 -9.99
C GLY A 94 4.89 9.44 -11.04
N ILE A 95 4.04 10.43 -10.82
CA ILE A 95 3.96 11.68 -11.58
C ILE A 95 4.22 12.81 -10.60
N TYR A 96 5.36 13.48 -10.74
CA TYR A 96 5.78 14.57 -9.85
C TYR A 96 5.57 15.91 -10.56
N ASN A 97 4.89 16.83 -9.88
CA ASN A 97 4.51 18.16 -10.34
C ASN A 97 5.22 19.23 -9.50
N PRO A 98 6.50 19.52 -9.74
CA PRO A 98 7.21 20.57 -9.02
C PRO A 98 6.60 21.96 -9.32
N PRO A 99 6.57 22.88 -8.35
CA PRO A 99 6.10 24.24 -8.57
C PRO A 99 7.04 24.99 -9.52
N GLY A 100 6.60 25.22 -10.76
CA GLY A 100 7.36 25.95 -11.78
C GLY A 100 6.80 25.72 -13.20
N PRO A 101 7.32 26.43 -14.23
CA PRO A 101 6.82 26.36 -15.61
C PRO A 101 7.16 25.05 -16.35
N ASN A 102 7.80 24.07 -15.68
CA ASN A 102 8.30 22.86 -16.32
C ASN A 102 7.48 21.62 -15.97
N ASN A 103 7.17 20.88 -17.03
CA ASN A 103 6.37 19.67 -17.17
C ASN A 103 6.42 18.66 -16.00
N SER A 104 5.25 18.07 -15.72
CA SER A 104 5.11 16.86 -14.93
C SER A 104 6.14 15.81 -15.35
N THR A 105 6.89 15.28 -14.39
CA THR A 105 7.88 14.23 -14.66
C THR A 105 7.32 12.90 -14.23
N THR A 106 7.27 11.94 -15.16
CA THR A 106 6.96 10.54 -14.85
C THR A 106 8.23 9.85 -14.36
N VAL A 107 8.12 9.16 -13.25
CA VAL A 107 9.23 8.53 -12.53
C VAL A 107 8.87 7.09 -12.29
N GLY A 108 9.75 6.17 -12.68
CA GLY A 108 9.60 4.76 -12.35
C GLY A 108 10.75 4.32 -11.46
N GLY A 109 10.50 3.32 -10.63
CA GLY A 109 11.53 2.77 -9.77
C GLY A 109 11.14 1.42 -9.19
N ILE A 110 12.11 0.83 -8.50
CA ILE A 110 11.92 -0.39 -7.71
C ILE A 110 11.89 -0.05 -6.23
N ASP A 111 11.24 -0.90 -5.46
CA ASP A 111 10.98 -0.74 -4.03
C ASP A 111 11.44 -1.96 -3.25
N GLY A 112 11.88 -1.73 -2.03
CA GLY A 112 11.83 -2.70 -0.95
C GLY A 112 10.79 -2.25 0.07
N VAL A 113 10.30 -3.20 0.88
CA VAL A 113 9.46 -2.90 2.03
C VAL A 113 9.87 -3.78 3.21
N LEU A 114 9.87 -3.21 4.40
CA LEU A 114 10.05 -3.89 5.68
C LEU A 114 9.07 -3.28 6.69
N GLY A 115 8.26 -4.11 7.35
CA GLY A 115 7.26 -3.58 8.26
C GLY A 115 6.65 -4.57 9.23
N LEU A 116 5.69 -4.04 9.97
CA LEU A 116 4.84 -4.73 10.93
C LEU A 116 3.38 -4.61 10.50
N ASP A 117 2.64 -5.71 10.59
CA ASP A 117 1.23 -5.84 10.23
C ASP A 117 0.49 -6.41 11.45
N TYR A 118 -0.40 -5.61 12.05
CA TYR A 118 -1.13 -5.96 13.27
C TYR A 118 -2.62 -6.06 13.01
N LYS A 119 -3.17 -7.25 13.15
CA LYS A 119 -4.60 -7.53 13.07
C LYS A 119 -5.23 -7.53 14.47
N ILE A 120 -6.20 -6.63 14.72
CA ILE A 120 -6.92 -6.59 15.99
C ILE A 120 -7.80 -7.83 16.13
N ASN A 121 -7.73 -8.48 17.29
CA ASN A 121 -8.60 -9.60 17.65
C ASN A 121 -10.07 -9.15 17.72
N GLY A 122 -10.97 -9.83 16.99
CA GLY A 122 -12.41 -9.61 17.11
C GLY A 122 -12.94 -8.30 16.50
N ALA A 123 -12.07 -7.47 15.92
CA ALA A 123 -12.47 -6.26 15.19
C ALA A 123 -11.95 -6.33 13.75
N PRO A 124 -12.69 -5.89 12.72
CA PRO A 124 -12.29 -5.95 11.32
C PRO A 124 -11.28 -4.85 10.94
N ILE A 125 -10.32 -4.54 11.83
CA ILE A 125 -9.31 -3.49 11.64
C ILE A 125 -7.90 -4.10 11.67
N ASN A 126 -7.03 -3.57 10.82
CA ASN A 126 -5.60 -3.87 10.73
C ASN A 126 -4.79 -2.56 10.75
N PHE A 127 -3.64 -2.59 11.41
CA PHE A 127 -2.66 -1.52 11.39
C PHE A 127 -1.38 -1.99 10.72
N SER A 128 -0.71 -1.12 9.98
CA SER A 128 0.62 -1.38 9.48
C SER A 128 1.57 -0.24 9.76
N LEU A 129 2.85 -0.57 9.92
CA LEU A 129 3.93 0.39 9.97
C LEU A 129 5.12 -0.18 9.19
N ASP A 130 5.65 0.59 8.24
CA ASP A 130 6.73 0.13 7.40
C ASP A 130 7.66 1.24 6.93
N TRP A 131 8.85 0.79 6.59
CA TRP A 131 9.85 1.51 5.82
C TRP A 131 9.88 0.93 4.41
N GLN A 132 9.87 1.79 3.41
CA GLN A 132 9.74 1.40 2.00
C GLN A 132 10.83 2.06 1.15
N PRO A 133 12.12 1.69 1.28
CA PRO A 133 13.18 2.29 0.49
C PRO A 133 12.97 2.02 -1.00
N SER A 134 13.32 2.99 -1.85
CA SER A 134 13.19 2.86 -3.30
C SER A 134 14.45 3.27 -4.04
N PHE A 135 14.57 2.82 -5.28
CA PHE A 135 15.55 3.30 -6.24
C PHE A 135 14.80 3.81 -7.47
N GLU A 136 14.87 5.12 -7.71
CA GLU A 136 14.22 5.76 -8.85
C GLU A 136 15.14 5.80 -10.07
N PHE A 137 14.59 5.55 -11.26
CA PHE A 137 15.30 5.61 -12.52
C PHE A 137 15.16 6.98 -13.19
N GLY A 138 16.21 7.44 -13.87
CA GLY A 138 16.25 8.69 -14.63
C GLY A 138 17.46 9.57 -14.29
N ASP A 139 17.60 10.69 -15.01
CA ASP A 139 18.71 11.61 -14.82
C ASP A 139 18.68 12.23 -13.41
N ASN A 140 19.81 12.18 -12.71
CA ASN A 140 19.98 12.63 -11.32
C ASN A 140 19.02 11.96 -10.31
N ARG A 141 18.55 10.74 -10.59
CA ARG A 141 17.76 9.91 -9.67
C ARG A 141 18.62 8.81 -9.04
N GLY A 142 18.14 8.22 -7.96
CA GLY A 142 18.85 7.14 -7.28
C GLY A 142 18.09 6.63 -6.05
N PHE A 143 18.84 6.28 -5.01
CA PHE A 143 18.28 5.76 -3.76
C PHE A 143 17.47 6.81 -3.00
N VAL A 144 16.27 6.42 -2.56
CA VAL A 144 15.37 7.21 -1.74
C VAL A 144 14.95 6.38 -0.53
N GLY A 145 15.54 6.68 0.63
CA GLY A 145 15.28 5.96 1.88
C GLY A 145 14.17 6.57 2.73
N SER A 146 13.54 7.66 2.29
CA SER A 146 12.59 8.43 3.09
C SER A 146 11.14 7.97 2.94
N TRP A 147 10.86 6.87 2.25
CA TRP A 147 9.51 6.35 2.03
C TRP A 147 9.12 5.34 3.11
N GLY A 148 7.83 5.27 3.41
CA GLY A 148 7.26 4.39 4.42
C GLY A 148 5.79 4.71 4.63
N GLY A 149 5.24 4.31 5.77
CA GLY A 149 3.92 4.80 6.16
C GLY A 149 3.31 4.06 7.32
N PHE A 150 2.34 4.72 7.96
CA PHE A 150 1.41 4.10 8.88
C PHE A 150 0.08 3.82 8.18
N GLY A 151 -0.37 2.57 8.18
CA GLY A 151 -1.62 2.14 7.56
C GLY A 151 -2.71 1.81 8.57
N VAL A 152 -3.96 2.12 8.20
CA VAL A 152 -5.17 1.64 8.88
C VAL A 152 -6.08 1.04 7.82
N ARG A 153 -6.41 -0.24 7.95
CA ARG A 153 -7.19 -0.98 6.95
C ARG A 153 -8.37 -1.70 7.58
N TYR A 154 -9.49 -1.69 6.88
CA TYR A 154 -10.60 -2.58 7.12
C TYR A 154 -10.29 -3.94 6.49
N THR A 155 -10.57 -5.04 7.19
CA THR A 155 -10.23 -6.39 6.75
C THR A 155 -11.46 -7.22 6.41
N PHE A 156 -11.36 -8.01 5.35
CA PHE A 156 -12.36 -8.94 4.84
C PHE A 156 -11.85 -10.38 4.85
#